data_AF-A0A410DX63-F1
#
_entry.id   AF-A0A410DX63-F1
#
_cell.length_a   1.000
_cell.length_b   1.000
_cell.length_c   1.000
_cell.angle_alpha   90.00
_cell.angle_beta   90.00
_cell.angle_gamma   90.00
#
_symmetry.space_group_name_H-M   'P 1'
#
loop_
_entity.id
_entity.type
_entity.pdbx_description
1 polymer ?
#
loop_
_entity_poly.entity_id
_entity_poly.type
_entity_poly.pdbx_seq_one_letter_code
_entity_poly.pdbx_strand_id
1 'polypeptide(L)'
;MMITTDYFAECFVGEFSTIKWGFVSKPNSLAYVNKPVLLGFKTGVELDATNIVRNLTLKVASGEKDYQALLKLFRVWAESV
;
A
#
# COMPACT_ATOMS: atom_id res chain seq x y z
N MET A 1 -10.44 -9.24 12.99
CA MET A 1 -10.75 -8.24 11.94
C MET A 1 -9.61 -8.26 10.94
N MET A 2 -9.77 -8.99 9.84
CA MET A 2 -8.75 -9.12 8.80
C MET A 2 -8.90 -7.90 7.89
N ILE A 3 -8.11 -6.86 8.14
CA ILE A 3 -8.06 -5.70 7.25
C ILE A 3 -7.40 -6.19 5.97
N THR A 4 -8.18 -6.33 4.90
CA THR A 4 -7.71 -6.79 3.60
C THR A 4 -6.91 -5.68 2.92
N THR A 5 -5.99 -6.07 2.05
CA THR A 5 -5.16 -5.16 1.25
C THR A 5 -5.98 -4.08 0.55
N ASP A 6 -7.14 -4.45 0.02
CA ASP A 6 -8.02 -3.55 -0.70
C ASP A 6 -8.58 -2.47 0.24
N TYR A 7 -8.95 -2.81 1.47
CA TYR A 7 -9.45 -1.82 2.43
C TYR A 7 -8.40 -0.76 2.79
N PHE A 8 -7.15 -1.19 3.00
CA PHE A 8 -6.06 -0.25 3.28
C PHE A 8 -5.84 0.74 2.12
N ALA A 9 -5.94 0.26 0.88
CA ALA A 9 -5.80 1.09 -0.29
C ALA A 9 -7.00 2.02 -0.52
N GLU A 10 -8.23 1.53 -0.30
CA GLU A 10 -9.45 2.32 -0.37
C GLU A 10 -9.45 3.49 0.64
N CYS A 11 -8.81 3.34 1.81
CA CYS A 11 -8.63 4.47 2.74
C CYS A 11 -7.87 5.63 2.10
N PHE A 12 -6.87 5.39 1.26
CA PHE A 12 -6.16 6.47 0.59
C PHE A 12 -6.98 7.09 -0.54
N VAL A 13 -7.69 6.27 -1.32
CA VAL A 13 -8.53 6.75 -2.43
C VAL A 13 -9.70 7.58 -1.91
N GLY A 14 -10.28 7.19 -0.76
CA GLY A 14 -11.36 7.93 -0.11
C GLY A 14 -10.90 9.24 0.54
N GLU A 15 -9.69 9.27 1.10
CA GLU A 15 -9.17 10.45 1.82
C GLU A 15 -8.56 11.50 0.88
N PHE A 16 -7.90 11.07 -0.20
CA PHE A 16 -7.10 11.95 -1.05
C PHE A 16 -7.54 11.90 -2.52
N SER A 17 -8.03 13.03 -3.04
CA SER A 17 -8.51 13.15 -4.42
C SER A 17 -7.42 13.01 -5.49
N THR A 18 -6.15 13.19 -5.12
CA THR A 18 -5.00 12.98 -6.00
C THR A 18 -4.64 11.50 -6.12
N ILE A 19 -5.05 10.67 -5.15
CA ILE A 19 -4.74 9.26 -5.12
C ILE A 19 -5.78 8.45 -5.89
N LYS A 20 -5.31 7.53 -6.72
CA LYS A 20 -6.17 6.64 -7.50
C LYS A 20 -5.52 5.29 -7.72
N TRP A 21 -6.36 4.29 -7.99
CA TRP A 21 -5.89 3.01 -8.48
C TRP A 21 -5.21 3.14 -9.84
N GLY A 22 -4.08 2.47 -9.97
CA GLY A 22 -3.31 2.32 -11.18
C GLY A 22 -2.81 0.89 -11.32
N PHE A 23 -2.08 0.65 -12.41
CA PHE A 23 -1.61 -0.68 -12.77
C PHE A 23 -0.20 -0.60 -13.33
N VAL A 24 0.74 -1.31 -12.70
CA VAL A 24 2.14 -1.34 -13.16
C VAL A 24 2.28 -2.40 -14.25
N SER A 25 2.51 -1.97 -15.48
CA SER A 25 2.54 -2.84 -16.66
C SER A 25 3.93 -3.04 -17.28
N LYS A 26 5.02 -2.43 -16.77
CA LYS A 26 6.36 -2.55 -17.37
C LYS A 26 7.52 -2.48 -16.36
N PRO A 27 8.66 -3.18 -16.63
CA PRO A 27 8.91 -4.05 -17.77
C PRO A 27 8.60 -5.53 -17.48
N ASN A 28 8.12 -6.25 -18.51
CA ASN A 28 7.65 -7.65 -18.55
C ASN A 28 8.63 -8.74 -18.06
N SER A 29 9.78 -8.41 -17.47
CA SER A 29 10.83 -9.38 -17.09
C SER A 29 10.88 -9.69 -15.58
N LEU A 30 9.89 -9.24 -14.80
CA LEU A 30 9.94 -9.29 -13.34
C LEU A 30 8.63 -9.84 -12.76
N ALA A 31 8.70 -10.66 -11.72
CA ALA A 31 7.55 -11.37 -11.10
C ALA A 31 6.50 -10.45 -10.42
N TYR A 32 6.63 -9.13 -10.58
CA TYR A 32 5.82 -8.08 -9.97
C TYR A 32 5.05 -7.23 -11.00
N VAL A 33 5.10 -7.59 -12.29
CA VAL A 33 4.24 -6.99 -13.32
C VAL A 33 2.82 -7.52 -13.16
N ASN A 34 1.80 -6.67 -13.38
CA ASN A 34 0.36 -6.93 -13.26
C ASN A 34 -0.24 -6.86 -11.84
N LYS A 35 0.11 -5.85 -11.04
CA LYS A 35 -0.51 -5.63 -9.73
C LYS A 35 -1.19 -4.27 -9.64
N PRO A 36 -2.32 -4.18 -8.89
CA PRO A 36 -2.93 -2.91 -8.57
C PRO A 36 -2.01 -2.14 -7.63
N VAL A 37 -1.75 -0.88 -7.97
CA VAL A 37 -0.97 0.06 -7.15
C VAL A 37 -1.75 1.35 -6.98
N LEU A 38 -1.40 2.12 -5.95
CA LEU A 38 -1.91 3.48 -5.80
C LEU A 38 -0.92 4.47 -6.44
N LEU A 39 -1.47 5.36 -7.26
CA LEU A 39 -0.76 6.45 -7.94
C LEU A 39 -1.19 7.79 -7.35
N GLY A 40 -0.37 8.83 -7.53
CA GLY A 40 -0.73 10.22 -7.17
C GLY A 40 0.08 10.82 -6.01
N PHE A 41 1.10 10.12 -5.51
CA PHE A 41 2.03 10.64 -4.51
C PHE A 41 3.03 11.63 -5.11
N LYS A 42 3.46 12.62 -4.33
CA LYS A 42 4.27 13.80 -4.74
C LYS A 42 5.54 13.48 -5.51
N THR A 43 6.15 12.31 -5.29
CA THR A 43 7.43 11.92 -5.88
C THR A 43 7.31 11.05 -7.12
N GLY A 44 6.09 10.85 -7.64
CA GLY A 44 5.84 9.86 -8.71
C GLY A 44 6.07 8.43 -8.25
N VAL A 45 6.17 8.21 -6.94
CA VAL A 45 6.30 6.88 -6.33
C VAL A 45 4.92 6.22 -6.30
N GLU A 46 4.91 4.94 -6.65
CA GLU A 46 3.72 4.10 -6.66
C GLU A 46 3.68 3.31 -5.35
N LEU A 47 2.51 3.21 -4.74
CA LEU A 47 2.33 2.46 -3.49
C LEU A 47 1.70 1.10 -3.79
N ASP A 48 2.47 0.03 -3.55
CA ASP A 48 1.98 -1.34 -3.59
C ASP A 48 1.42 -1.74 -2.22
N ALA A 49 0.10 -1.60 -2.08
CA ALA A 49 -0.61 -1.90 -0.84
C ALA A 49 -0.48 -3.40 -0.46
N THR A 50 -0.37 -4.28 -1.46
CA THR A 50 -0.26 -5.73 -1.25
C THR A 50 1.04 -6.07 -0.54
N ASN A 51 2.16 -5.53 -1.04
CA ASN A 51 3.45 -5.75 -0.43
C ASN A 51 3.53 -5.15 0.99
N ILE A 52 2.93 -3.98 1.22
CA ILE A 52 2.87 -3.37 2.55
C ILE A 52 2.14 -4.29 3.55
N VAL A 53 0.92 -4.71 3.23
CA VAL A 53 0.12 -5.56 4.12
C VAL A 53 0.76 -6.93 4.29
N ARG A 54 1.37 -7.50 3.24
CA ARG A 54 2.11 -8.76 3.31
C ARG A 54 3.31 -8.66 4.25
N ASN A 55 4.09 -7.59 4.14
CA ASN A 55 5.25 -7.36 5.01
C ASN A 55 4.83 -7.22 6.48
N LEU A 56 3.74 -6.51 6.76
CA LEU A 56 3.19 -6.42 8.11
C LEU A 56 2.69 -7.78 8.62
N THR A 57 2.05 -8.57 7.76
CA THR A 57 1.60 -9.92 8.11
C THR A 57 2.78 -10.82 8.48
N LEU A 58 3.88 -10.74 7.74
CA LEU A 58 5.11 -11.48 8.06
C LEU A 58 5.72 -11.04 9.39
N LYS A 59 5.73 -9.73 9.69
CA LYS A 59 6.19 -9.21 10.99
C LYS A 59 5.35 -9.71 12.16
N VAL A 60 4.03 -9.72 12.00
CA VAL A 60 3.12 -10.28 13.01
C VAL A 60 3.38 -11.78 13.19
N ALA A 61 3.59 -12.51 12.09
CA ALA A 61 3.94 -13.93 12.13
C ALA A 61 5.30 -14.20 12.81
N SER A 62 6.27 -13.29 12.67
CA SER A 62 7.57 -13.37 13.35
C SER A 62 7.53 -12.89 14.82
N GLY A 63 6.36 -12.56 15.36
CA GLY A 63 6.17 -12.18 16.76
C GLY A 63 6.16 -10.68 17.05
N GLU A 64 6.41 -9.82 16.05
CA GLU A 64 6.26 -8.37 16.17
C GLU A 64 4.77 -7.98 16.09
N LYS A 65 4.15 -7.79 17.25
CA LYS A 65 2.73 -7.38 17.34
C LYS A 65 2.62 -5.88 17.54
N ASP A 66 2.62 -5.13 16.44
CA ASP A 66 2.24 -3.71 16.45
C ASP A 66 0.86 -3.51 15.82
N TYR A 67 -0.17 -3.40 16.67
CA TYR A 67 -1.55 -3.19 16.25
C TYR A 67 -1.79 -1.84 15.55
N GLN A 68 -0.85 -0.90 15.66
CA GLN A 68 -0.92 0.42 15.04
C GLN A 68 -0.05 0.53 13.78
N ALA A 69 0.59 -0.55 13.34
CA ALA A 69 1.53 -0.51 12.21
C ALA A 69 0.89 0.00 10.91
N LEU A 70 -0.33 -0.45 10.59
CA LEU A 70 -1.06 0.03 9.41
C LEU A 70 -1.37 1.53 9.50
N LEU A 71 -1.82 2.01 10.66
CA LEU A 71 -2.13 3.42 10.86
C LEU A 71 -0.88 4.30 10.79
N LYS A 72 0.24 3.84 11.35
CA LYS A 72 1.53 4.53 11.26
C LYS A 72 1.98 4.65 9.80
N LEU A 73 1.90 3.57 9.03
CA LEU A 73 2.24 3.59 7.61
C LEU A 73 1.31 4.51 6.83
N PHE A 74 0.01 4.48 7.12
CA PHE A 74 -0.94 5.40 6.50
C PHE A 74 -0.52 6.87 6.69
N ARG A 75 -0.18 7.26 7.92
CA ARG A 75 0.26 8.62 8.24
C ARG A 75 1.56 9.01 7.53
N VAL A 76 2.54 8.12 7.51
CA VAL A 76 3.82 8.37 6.79
C VAL A 76 3.58 8.59 5.30
N TRP A 77 2.73 7.78 4.69
CA TRP A 77 2.39 7.95 3.27
C TRP A 77 1.52 9.17 3.02
N ALA A 78 0.62 9.53 3.94
CA ALA A 78 -0.20 10.73 3.87
C ALA A 78 0.65 12.02 3.81
N GLU A 79 1.81 12.07 4.46
CA GLU A 79 2.75 13.20 4.34
C GLU A 79 3.31 13.35 2.91
N SER A 80 3.32 12.26 2.14
CA SER A 80 3.82 12.20 0.77
C SER A 80 2.74 12.36 -0.30
N VAL A 81 1.48 12.57 0.10
CA VAL A 81 0.37 12.94 -0.80
C VAL A 81 0.36 14.44 -1.07
#